data_AF-A0A9X1ZHS9-F1
#
_entry.id   AF-A0A9X1ZHS9-F1
#
_cell.length_a   1.000
_cell.length_b   1.000
_cell.length_c   1.000
_cell.angle_alpha   90.00
_cell.angle_beta   90.00
_cell.angle_gamma   90.00
#
_symmetry.space_group_name_H-M   'P 1'
#
loop_
_entity.id
_entity.type
_entity.pdbx_description
1 polymer ?
#
loop_
_entity_poly.entity_id
_entity_poly.type
_entity_poly.pdbx_seq_one_letter_code
_entity_poly.pdbx_strand_id
1 'polypeptide(L)'
;MTKSLSQAALLTAGLLLSTASVAAMGPIAKCNDCSSQAAQQTATEIENSSVYVVDFVNRTAQKFVTDEKGDTLLTKLSIGELNQINQKYDYRKTHLRAVQP
;
A
#
# COMPACT_ATOMS: atom_id res chain seq x y z
N MET A 1 39.77 -16.13 40.61
CA MET A 1 38.32 -16.13 40.26
C MET A 1 38.01 -14.88 39.44
N THR A 2 38.09 -14.98 38.12
CA THR A 2 37.74 -13.90 37.19
C THR A 2 36.26 -13.99 36.86
N LYS A 3 35.52 -12.91 37.15
CA LYS A 3 34.06 -12.86 37.03
C LYS A 3 33.63 -12.79 35.56
N SER A 4 32.92 -13.82 35.10
CA SER A 4 32.18 -13.84 33.84
C SER A 4 30.86 -13.09 34.01
N LEU A 5 30.88 -11.77 33.82
CA LEU A 5 29.68 -10.93 33.81
C LEU A 5 29.92 -9.82 32.78
N SER A 6 29.57 -10.00 31.50
CA SER A 6 29.32 -8.87 30.57
C SER A 6 28.99 -9.23 29.10
N GLN A 7 28.34 -10.35 28.79
CA GLN A 7 27.88 -10.59 27.40
C GLN A 7 26.36 -10.71 27.25
N ALA A 8 25.67 -11.25 28.26
CA ALA A 8 24.22 -11.42 28.19
C ALA A 8 23.42 -10.11 28.31
N ALA A 9 23.96 -9.08 28.96
CA ALA A 9 23.24 -7.82 29.21
C ALA A 9 23.17 -6.87 27.99
N LEU A 10 24.04 -7.06 26.99
CA LEU A 10 24.07 -6.21 25.79
C LEU A 10 23.06 -6.65 24.71
N LEU A 11 22.58 -7.90 24.75
CA LEU A 11 21.67 -8.45 23.74
C LEU A 11 20.21 -8.07 23.96
N THR A 12 19.82 -7.65 25.17
CA THR A 12 18.42 -7.29 25.48
C THR A 12 18.06 -5.85 25.14
N ALA A 13 19.04 -4.96 24.98
CA ALA A 13 18.81 -3.55 24.67
C ALA A 13 18.47 -3.26 23.19
N GLY A 14 18.79 -4.18 22.27
CA GLY A 14 18.55 -3.99 20.83
C GLY A 14 17.14 -4.32 20.34
N LEU A 15 16.33 -5.03 21.13
CA LEU A 15 15.02 -5.55 20.72
C LEU A 15 13.86 -4.54 20.89
N LEU A 16 14.09 -3.40 21.55
CA LEU A 16 13.04 -2.41 21.85
C LEU A 16 12.92 -1.29 20.80
N LEU A 17 13.81 -1.24 19.80
CA LEU A 17 13.85 -0.17 18.79
C LEU A 17 13.31 -0.58 17.42
N SER A 18 12.78 -1.78 17.28
CA SER A 18 12.16 -2.26 16.03
C SER A 18 10.66 -1.92 15.97
N THR A 19 10.27 -0.68 16.28
CA THR A 19 8.97 -0.18 15.83
C THR A 19 9.09 0.04 14.33
N ALA A 20 8.84 -1.01 13.54
CA ALA A 20 8.70 -0.88 12.11
C ALA A 20 7.57 0.12 11.86
N SER A 21 7.93 1.34 11.47
CA SER A 21 6.97 2.35 11.02
C SER A 21 6.31 1.79 9.77
N VAL A 22 5.17 1.12 9.95
CA VAL A 22 4.32 0.70 8.85
C VAL A 22 3.74 1.99 8.30
N ALA A 23 4.37 2.55 7.26
CA ALA A 23 3.75 3.62 6.49
C ALA A 23 2.38 3.10 6.05
N ALA A 24 1.32 3.69 6.60
CA ALA A 24 -0.04 3.26 6.32
C ALA A 24 -0.30 3.47 4.84
N MET A 25 -0.49 2.38 4.11
CA MET A 25 -0.91 2.45 2.71
C MET A 25 -2.25 3.20 2.64
N GLY A 26 -2.38 4.12 1.69
CA GLY A 26 -3.62 4.85 1.44
C GLY A 26 -4.84 3.93 1.23
N PRO A 27 -6.06 4.48 1.31
CA PRO A 27 -7.30 3.71 1.16
C PRO A 27 -7.34 2.95 -0.17
N ILE A 28 -7.94 1.77 -0.14
CA ILE A 28 -8.16 0.93 -1.33
C ILE A 28 -9.66 0.85 -1.62
N ALA A 29 -10.07 1.49 -2.72
CA ALA A 29 -11.42 1.43 -3.24
C ALA A 29 -11.59 0.26 -4.21
N LYS A 30 -12.78 -0.31 -4.27
CA LYS A 30 -13.13 -1.36 -5.25
C LYS A 30 -14.03 -0.75 -6.31
N CYS A 31 -13.65 -0.92 -7.56
CA CYS A 31 -14.35 -0.42 -8.74
C CYS A 31 -14.23 -1.52 -9.80
N ASN A 32 -15.19 -2.44 -9.80
CA ASN A 32 -15.14 -3.60 -10.69
C ASN A 32 -15.76 -3.25 -12.05
N ASP A 33 -15.13 -3.69 -13.13
CA ASP A 33 -15.57 -3.45 -14.51
C ASP A 33 -15.83 -1.97 -14.82
N CYS A 34 -15.02 -1.09 -14.22
CA CYS A 34 -15.23 0.34 -14.34
C CYS A 34 -14.31 0.96 -15.39
N SER A 35 -14.81 2.02 -16.05
CA SER A 35 -14.00 2.81 -16.98
C SER A 35 -12.88 3.54 -16.22
N SER A 36 -11.86 3.98 -16.95
CA SER A 36 -10.77 4.80 -16.39
C SER A 36 -11.30 6.07 -15.70
N GLN A 37 -12.32 6.71 -16.28
CA GLN A 37 -12.97 7.88 -15.70
C GLN A 37 -13.69 7.55 -14.39
N ALA A 38 -14.42 6.43 -14.33
CA ALA A 38 -15.11 6.02 -13.10
C ALA A 38 -14.11 5.66 -11.98
N ALA A 39 -12.97 5.05 -12.34
CA ALA A 39 -11.89 4.78 -11.40
C ALA A 39 -11.29 6.09 -10.83
N GLN A 40 -11.06 7.09 -11.69
CA GLN A 40 -10.57 8.40 -11.26
C GLN A 40 -11.58 9.11 -10.35
N GLN A 41 -12.87 9.10 -10.71
CA GLN A 41 -13.94 9.67 -9.88
C GLN A 41 -13.99 9.02 -8.49
N THR A 42 -13.92 7.68 -8.44
CA THR A 42 -13.85 6.94 -7.18
C THR A 42 -12.66 7.39 -6.31
N ALA A 43 -11.51 7.67 -6.94
CA ALA A 43 -10.34 8.16 -6.22
C ALA A 43 -10.54 9.59 -5.70
N THR A 44 -11.15 10.47 -6.49
CA THR A 44 -11.44 11.86 -6.10
C THR A 44 -12.43 11.93 -4.91
N GLU A 45 -13.45 11.08 -4.89
CA GLU A 45 -14.48 11.06 -3.82
C GLU A 45 -13.96 10.64 -2.44
N ILE A 46 -12.81 9.94 -2.38
CA ILE A 46 -12.27 9.38 -1.13
C ILE A 46 -11.41 10.41 -0.36
N GLU A 47 -11.20 11.61 -0.93
CA GLU A 47 -10.51 12.75 -0.30
C GLU A 47 -9.21 12.37 0.45
N ASN A 48 -8.32 11.65 -0.24
CA ASN A 48 -7.03 11.22 0.31
C ASN A 48 -5.87 11.64 -0.60
N SER A 49 -4.67 11.79 -0.03
CA SER A 49 -3.46 12.12 -0.79
C SER A 49 -3.07 11.01 -1.76
N SER A 50 -3.38 9.75 -1.45
CA SER A 50 -3.19 8.62 -2.36
C SER A 50 -4.31 7.60 -2.20
N VAL A 51 -4.97 7.26 -3.30
CA VAL A 51 -6.03 6.24 -3.33
C VAL A 51 -5.64 5.13 -4.30
N TYR A 52 -5.87 3.89 -3.89
CA TYR A 52 -5.70 2.72 -4.76
C TYR A 52 -7.07 2.25 -5.23
N VAL A 53 -7.27 2.11 -6.52
CA VAL A 53 -8.53 1.61 -7.08
C VAL A 53 -8.27 0.23 -7.67
N VAL A 54 -8.98 -0.79 -7.18
CA VAL A 54 -8.85 -2.16 -7.64
C VAL A 54 -10.07 -2.60 -8.43
N ASP A 55 -9.81 -3.26 -9.54
CA ASP A 55 -10.80 -3.92 -10.38
C ASP A 55 -10.48 -5.41 -10.42
N PHE A 56 -11.29 -6.21 -9.72
CA PHE A 56 -11.08 -7.65 -9.67
C PHE A 56 -11.56 -8.37 -10.95
N VAL A 57 -12.43 -7.74 -11.75
CA VAL A 57 -12.92 -8.29 -13.01
C VAL A 57 -11.81 -8.18 -14.06
N ASN A 58 -11.26 -6.99 -14.22
CA ASN A 58 -10.15 -6.74 -15.16
C ASN A 58 -8.76 -7.09 -14.59
N ARG A 59 -8.72 -7.50 -13.32
CA ARG A 59 -7.51 -7.86 -12.55
C ARG A 59 -6.50 -6.72 -12.49
N THR A 60 -6.96 -5.49 -12.35
CA THR A 60 -6.10 -4.30 -12.35
C THR A 60 -6.09 -3.58 -11.00
N ALA A 61 -4.99 -2.90 -10.73
CA ALA A 61 -4.85 -1.95 -9.64
C ALA A 61 -4.26 -0.64 -10.19
N GLN A 62 -4.88 0.47 -9.80
CA GLN A 62 -4.51 1.83 -10.19
C GLN A 62 -4.15 2.61 -8.93
N LYS A 63 -3.16 3.50 -9.03
CA LYS A 63 -2.83 4.45 -7.96
C LYS A 63 -3.14 5.85 -8.43
N PHE A 64 -3.94 6.56 -7.66
CA PHE A 64 -4.23 7.97 -7.89
C PHE A 64 -3.62 8.78 -6.76
N VAL A 65 -3.00 9.90 -7.11
CA VAL A 65 -2.45 10.87 -6.14
C VAL A 65 -3.09 12.21 -6.40
N THR A 66 -3.53 12.86 -5.34
CA THR A 66 -4.08 14.21 -5.39
C THR A 66 -2.93 15.20 -5.15
N ASP A 67 -2.70 16.10 -6.09
CA ASP A 67 -1.65 17.11 -6.00
C ASP A 67 -2.04 18.27 -5.07
N GLU A 68 -1.14 19.25 -4.92
CA GLU A 68 -1.37 20.44 -4.08
C GLU A 68 -2.49 21.36 -4.61
N LYS A 69 -2.88 21.21 -5.88
CA LYS A 69 -3.97 21.97 -6.51
C LYS A 69 -5.33 21.27 -6.35
N GLY A 70 -5.33 20.03 -5.86
CA GLY A 70 -6.51 19.19 -5.73
C GLY A 70 -6.78 18.31 -6.94
N ASP A 71 -5.88 18.27 -7.92
CA ASP A 71 -6.04 17.43 -9.11
C ASP A 71 -5.67 15.98 -8.78
N THR A 72 -6.62 15.05 -8.94
CA THR A 72 -6.40 13.61 -8.77
C THR A 72 -5.85 13.00 -10.06
N LEU A 73 -4.60 12.56 -10.05
CA LEU A 73 -3.89 12.05 -11.24
C LEU A 73 -3.50 10.59 -11.08
N LEU A 74 -3.64 9.82 -12.17
CA LEU A 74 -3.13 8.46 -12.24
C LEU A 74 -1.59 8.50 -12.16
N THR A 75 -1.02 7.68 -11.29
CA THR A 75 0.42 7.61 -11.08
C THR A 75 0.89 6.15 -11.02
N LYS A 76 2.21 5.97 -11.10
CA LYS A 76 2.84 4.66 -11.07
C LYS A 76 2.60 3.98 -9.72
N LEU A 77 1.96 2.82 -9.76
CA LEU A 77 1.89 1.88 -8.64
C LEU A 77 3.23 1.13 -8.52
N SER A 78 3.85 1.18 -7.34
CA SER A 78 5.09 0.43 -7.09
C SER A 78 4.82 -1.07 -6.93
N ILE A 79 5.86 -1.88 -7.13
CA ILE A 79 5.78 -3.34 -6.94
C ILE A 79 5.44 -3.69 -5.48
N GLY A 80 5.97 -2.93 -4.52
CA GLY A 80 5.68 -3.11 -3.10
C GLY A 80 4.21 -2.87 -2.76
N GLU A 81 3.64 -1.75 -3.23
CA GLU A 81 2.22 -1.43 -3.05
C GLU A 81 1.33 -2.50 -3.73
N LEU A 82 1.66 -2.92 -4.95
CA LEU A 82 0.92 -3.97 -5.64
C LEU A 82 0.95 -5.31 -4.87
N ASN A 83 2.11 -5.69 -4.36
CA ASN A 83 2.24 -6.91 -3.55
C ASN A 83 1.43 -6.82 -2.26
N GLN A 84 1.44 -5.67 -1.60
CA GLN A 84 0.64 -5.44 -0.38
C GLN A 84 -0.87 -5.51 -0.68
N ILE A 85 -1.33 -4.93 -1.79
CA ILE A 85 -2.73 -5.03 -2.23
C ILE A 85 -3.08 -6.51 -2.49
N ASN A 86 -2.26 -7.22 -3.24
CA ASN A 86 -2.48 -8.64 -3.56
C ASN A 86 -2.51 -9.51 -2.29
N GLN A 87 -1.61 -9.26 -1.34
CA GLN A 87 -1.61 -9.97 -0.06
C GLN A 87 -2.89 -9.69 0.74
N LYS A 88 -3.33 -8.43 0.80
CA LYS A 88 -4.57 -8.04 1.49
C LYS A 88 -5.81 -8.70 0.91
N TYR A 89 -5.80 -8.98 -0.41
CA TYR A 89 -6.91 -9.61 -1.13
C TYR A 89 -6.63 -11.05 -1.54
N ASP A 90 -5.67 -11.74 -0.93
CA ASP A 90 -5.32 -13.13 -1.30
C ASP A 90 -6.52 -14.09 -1.19
N TYR A 91 -7.44 -13.83 -0.26
CA TYR A 91 -8.68 -14.60 -0.10
C TYR A 91 -9.55 -14.63 -1.37
N ARG A 92 -9.39 -13.67 -2.29
CA ARG A 92 -10.11 -13.63 -3.58
C ARG A 92 -9.49 -14.50 -4.66
N LYS A 93 -8.29 -15.06 -4.42
CA LYS A 93 -7.56 -15.92 -5.36
C LYS A 93 -7.42 -15.30 -6.76
N THR A 94 -7.33 -13.97 -6.79
CA THR A 94 -7.16 -13.17 -8.00
C THR A 94 -5.95 -12.29 -7.81
N HIS A 95 -4.98 -12.38 -8.73
CA HIS A 95 -3.79 -11.55 -8.71
C HIS A 95 -3.97 -10.33 -9.60
N LEU A 96 -3.86 -9.15 -9.00
CA LEU A 96 -3.98 -7.87 -9.67
C LEU A 96 -2.64 -7.48 -10.31
N ARG A 97 -2.71 -6.78 -11.44
CA ARG A 97 -1.57 -6.13 -12.12
C ARG A 97 -1.69 -4.60 -12.05
N ALA A 98 -0.56 -3.92 -11.99
CA ALA A 98 -0.54 -2.45 -12.07
C ALA A 98 -0.95 -1.98 -13.47
N VAL A 99 -1.78 -0.94 -13.53
CA VAL A 99 -1.99 -0.13 -14.74
C VAL A 99 -0.89 0.93 -14.81
N GLN A 100 -0.34 1.16 -15.99
CA GLN A 100 0.64 2.22 -16.21
C GLN A 100 -0.08 3.55 -16.48
N PRO A 101 0.42 4.68 -15.97
CA PRO A 101 -0.11 6.01 -16.29
C PRO A 101 0.08 6.39 -17.76
#